data_AF-A0A0W0VEC9-F1
#
_entry.id   AF-A0A0W0VEC9-F1
#
_cell.length_a   1.000
_cell.length_b   1.000
_cell.length_c   1.000
_cell.angle_alpha   90.00
_cell.angle_beta   90.00
_cell.angle_gamma   90.00
#
_symmetry.space_group_name_H-M   'P 1'
#
loop_
_entity.id
_entity.type
_entity.pdbx_description
1 polymer ?
#
loop_
_entity_poly.entity_id
_entity_poly.type
_entity_poly.pdbx_seq_one_letter_code
_entity_poly.pdbx_strand_id
1 'polypeptide(L)'
;MKWLRFFIKPSSRDNLRIGRMSAETPFQEIKTQLQQERQKLGDELLIEQLVEEGKILKKLEKKRQNYSELVKTATNNIVTRQMSHENAGGFFWQLQRQKLDAVLTQEQMSVLEEERDWLQARQKIAEELNLKSENWFDLNKWHS
;
A
#
# COMPACT_ATOMS: atom_id res chain seq x y z
N MET A 1 -2.27 -12.42 26.12
CA MET A 1 -1.90 -11.17 25.43
C MET A 1 -0.48 -11.32 24.88
N LYS A 2 -0.34 -11.49 23.57
CA LYS A 2 0.97 -11.69 22.92
C LYS A 2 1.55 -10.31 22.60
N TRP A 3 2.65 -9.98 23.27
CA TRP A 3 3.42 -8.77 23.05
C TRP A 3 4.11 -8.86 21.68
N LEU A 4 3.72 -8.00 20.73
CA LEU A 4 4.50 -7.76 19.52
C LEU A 4 5.80 -7.07 19.94
N ARG A 5 6.89 -7.84 20.01
CA ARG A 5 8.22 -7.33 20.32
C ARG A 5 8.79 -6.61 19.09
N PHE A 6 8.64 -5.30 19.05
CA PHE A 6 9.30 -4.42 18.07
C PHE A 6 10.68 -4.02 18.60
N PHE A 7 11.71 -4.81 18.28
CA PHE A 7 13.10 -4.43 18.52
C PHE A 7 13.75 -3.90 17.24
N ILE A 8 14.29 -2.69 17.36
CA ILE A 8 15.03 -1.95 16.35
C ILE A 8 16.50 -2.36 16.39
N LYS A 9 17.10 -2.58 15.23
CA LYS A 9 18.49 -2.17 14.94
C LYS A 9 18.62 -1.84 13.44
N PRO A 10 19.20 -0.69 13.06
CA PRO A 10 19.21 -0.22 11.69
C PRO A 10 20.47 -0.67 10.95
N SER A 11 20.33 -1.22 9.75
CA SER A 11 21.33 -1.07 8.67
C SER A 11 20.76 -1.55 7.34
N SER A 12 21.01 -0.76 6.30
CA SER A 12 20.55 -0.85 4.91
C SER A 12 19.13 -0.32 4.65
N ARG A 13 19.05 0.61 3.69
CA ARG A 13 17.85 1.29 3.17
C ARG A 13 16.79 0.33 2.58
N ASP A 14 17.01 -0.99 2.63
CA ASP A 14 16.12 -2.03 2.10
C ASP A 14 15.28 -2.73 3.18
N ASN A 15 15.48 -2.42 4.47
CA ASN A 15 14.78 -3.08 5.59
C ASN A 15 13.84 -2.14 6.35
N LEU A 16 13.19 -1.20 5.66
CA LEU A 16 12.08 -0.47 6.26
C LEU A 16 10.93 -1.46 6.48
N ARG A 17 10.78 -1.95 7.71
CA ARG A 17 9.70 -2.87 8.07
C ARG A 17 8.38 -2.10 8.10
N ILE A 18 7.57 -2.33 7.09
CA ILE A 18 6.22 -1.77 6.99
C ILE A 18 5.31 -2.56 7.93
N GLY A 19 4.60 -1.85 8.79
CA GLY A 19 3.55 -2.45 9.60
C GLY A 19 2.33 -2.79 8.76
N ARG A 20 1.40 -3.55 9.35
CA ARG A 20 0.10 -3.85 8.74
C ARG A 20 -0.98 -3.37 9.66
N MET A 21 -1.96 -2.67 9.09
CA MET A 21 -3.14 -2.25 9.82
C MET A 21 -4.22 -3.29 9.57
N SER A 22 -4.49 -4.15 10.56
CA SER A 22 -5.69 -4.97 10.50
C SER A 22 -6.92 -4.05 10.57
N ALA A 23 -8.05 -4.49 10.03
CA ALA A 23 -9.30 -3.75 10.11
C ALA A 23 -9.72 -3.38 11.55
N GLU A 24 -9.26 -4.15 12.54
CA GLU A 24 -9.54 -3.93 13.96
C GLU A 24 -8.55 -2.98 14.65
N THR A 25 -7.46 -2.59 13.98
CA THR A 25 -6.43 -1.73 14.57
C THR A 25 -6.94 -0.29 14.71
N PRO A 26 -7.07 0.24 15.95
CA PRO A 26 -7.56 1.59 16.14
C PRO A 26 -6.47 2.61 15.77
N PHE A 27 -6.88 3.70 15.11
CA PHE A 27 -5.98 4.80 14.72
C PHE A 27 -5.15 5.37 15.90
N GLN A 28 -5.70 5.35 17.12
CA GLN A 28 -4.99 5.82 18.30
C GLN A 28 -3.80 4.95 18.70
N GLU A 29 -3.83 3.66 18.40
CA GLU A 29 -2.69 2.79 18.64
C GLU A 29 -1.51 3.21 17.76
N ILE A 30 -1.78 3.50 16.49
CA ILE A 30 -0.77 3.99 15.53
C ILE A 30 -0.20 5.32 15.99
N LYS A 31 -1.04 6.23 16.49
CA LYS A 31 -0.62 7.53 17.02
C LYS A 31 0.30 7.38 18.23
N THR A 32 -0.06 6.48 19.15
CA THR A 32 0.75 6.17 20.32
C THR A 32 2.11 5.59 19.92
N GLN A 33 2.13 4.67 18.96
CA GLN A 33 3.37 4.08 18.45
C GLN A 33 4.27 5.15 17.80
N LEU A 34 3.71 6.01 16.95
CA LEU A 34 4.46 7.08 16.29
C LEU A 34 5.04 8.09 17.30
N GLN A 35 4.29 8.42 18.36
CA GLN A 35 4.79 9.27 19.44
C GLN A 35 5.92 8.62 20.24
N GLN A 36 5.84 7.30 20.49
CA GLN A 36 6.92 6.57 21.15
C GLN A 36 8.18 6.47 20.27
N GLU A 37 8.01 6.28 18.96
CA GLU A 37 9.11 6.33 17.99
C GLU A 37 9.76 7.71 17.99
N ARG A 38 8.94 8.78 17.98
CA ARG A 38 9.42 10.17 18.09
C ARG A 38 10.28 10.39 19.33
N GLN A 39 9.82 9.91 20.49
CA GLN A 39 10.58 10.03 21.74
C GLN A 39 11.90 9.25 21.74
N LYS A 40 11.97 8.14 20.99
CA LYS A 40 13.17 7.28 20.94
C LYS A 40 14.19 7.72 19.89
N LEU A 41 13.72 8.12 18.71
CA LEU A 41 14.56 8.43 17.55
C LEU A 41 14.88 9.92 17.44
N GLY A 42 14.01 10.78 17.97
CA GLY A 42 14.05 12.22 17.69
C GLY A 42 13.39 12.56 16.35
N ASP A 43 13.10 13.85 16.17
CA ASP A 43 12.30 14.35 15.05
C ASP A 43 12.99 14.16 13.69
N GLU A 44 14.30 14.40 13.61
CA GLU A 44 15.06 14.30 12.34
C GLU A 44 14.99 12.89 11.73
N LEU A 45 15.37 11.87 12.50
CA LEU A 45 15.37 10.47 12.04
C LEU A 45 13.95 9.96 11.76
N LEU A 46 12.97 10.38 12.55
CA LEU A 46 11.58 10.00 12.32
C LEU A 46 11.05 10.60 11.02
N ILE A 47 11.39 11.86 10.73
CA ILE A 47 11.01 12.53 9.48
C ILE A 47 11.65 11.81 8.27
N GLU A 48 12.93 11.45 8.33
CA GLU A 48 13.57 10.66 7.27
C GLU A 48 12.86 9.33 7.03
N GLN A 49 12.49 8.63 8.10
CA GLN A 49 11.73 7.39 8.00
C GLN A 49 10.36 7.61 7.34
N LEU A 50 9.63 8.65 7.75
CA LEU A 50 8.32 9.00 7.18
C LEU A 50 8.40 9.36 5.69
N VAL A 51 9.49 9.99 5.25
CA VAL A 51 9.72 10.26 3.82
C VAL A 51 9.91 8.96 3.03
N GLU A 52 10.67 8.00 3.55
CA GLU A 52 10.82 6.68 2.92
C GLU A 52 9.50 5.90 2.93
N GLU A 53 8.74 5.94 4.02
CA GLU A 53 7.38 5.38 4.12
C GLU A 53 6.47 5.95 3.02
N GLY A 54 6.51 7.26 2.78
CA GLY A 54 5.76 7.92 1.70
C GLY A 54 6.16 7.44 0.30
N LYS A 55 7.45 7.20 0.05
CA LYS A 55 7.91 6.61 -1.23
C LYS A 55 7.38 5.20 -1.42
N ILE A 56 7.29 4.41 -0.36
CA ILE A 56 6.75 3.05 -0.44
C ILE A 56 5.23 3.09 -0.66
N LEU A 57 4.52 3.98 0.04
CA LEU A 57 3.09 4.18 -0.17
C LEU A 57 2.78 4.47 -1.64
N LYS A 58 3.54 5.38 -2.27
CA LYS A 58 3.44 5.68 -3.71
C LYS A 58 3.64 4.44 -4.59
N LYS A 59 4.58 3.56 -4.25
CA LYS A 59 4.81 2.30 -4.98
C LYS A 59 3.63 1.34 -4.81
N LEU A 60 3.09 1.22 -3.61
CA LEU A 60 1.91 0.36 -3.34
C LEU A 60 0.68 0.87 -4.09
N GLU A 61 0.45 2.18 -4.12
CA GLU A 61 -0.65 2.79 -4.87
C GLU A 61 -0.55 2.53 -6.37
N LYS A 62 0.64 2.71 -6.95
CA LYS A 62 0.89 2.36 -8.37
C LYS A 62 0.66 0.88 -8.63
N LYS A 63 1.12 0.01 -7.71
CA LYS A 63 0.93 -1.44 -7.81
C LYS A 63 -0.57 -1.79 -7.80
N ARG A 64 -1.35 -1.16 -6.92
CA ARG A 64 -2.82 -1.32 -6.86
C ARG A 64 -3.49 -0.85 -8.15
N GLN A 65 -3.12 0.32 -8.66
CA GLN A 65 -3.66 0.86 -9.92
C GLN A 65 -3.42 -0.09 -11.09
N ASN A 66 -2.19 -0.60 -11.24
CA ASN A 66 -1.85 -1.55 -12.29
C ASN A 66 -2.72 -2.82 -12.23
N TYR A 67 -2.97 -3.37 -11.03
CA TYR A 67 -3.86 -4.54 -10.90
C TYR A 67 -5.31 -4.23 -11.24
N SER A 68 -5.83 -3.10 -10.76
CA SER A 68 -7.17 -2.64 -11.12
C SER A 68 -7.32 -2.47 -12.64
N GLU A 69 -6.31 -1.91 -13.31
CA GLU A 69 -6.29 -1.78 -14.77
C GLU A 69 -6.27 -3.14 -15.45
N LEU A 70 -5.40 -4.06 -15.04
CA LEU A 70 -5.34 -5.42 -15.61
C LEU A 70 -6.70 -6.13 -15.52
N VAL A 71 -7.38 -6.05 -14.37
CA VAL A 71 -8.71 -6.64 -14.18
C VAL A 71 -9.75 -5.96 -15.07
N LYS A 72 -9.75 -4.63 -15.15
CA LYS A 72 -10.67 -3.87 -16.02
C LYS A 72 -10.46 -4.23 -17.49
N THR A 73 -9.21 -4.28 -17.95
CA THR A 73 -8.90 -4.61 -19.35
C THR A 73 -9.28 -6.04 -19.68
N ALA A 74 -8.98 -7.00 -18.80
CA ALA A 74 -9.38 -8.40 -19.01
C ALA A 74 -10.92 -8.55 -19.08
N THR A 75 -11.63 -7.96 -18.11
CA THR A 75 -13.10 -8.02 -18.05
C THR A 75 -13.75 -7.32 -19.25
N ASN A 76 -13.29 -6.12 -19.62
CA ASN A 76 -13.83 -5.39 -20.76
C ASN A 76 -13.66 -6.19 -22.06
N ASN A 77 -12.49 -6.81 -22.28
CA ASN A 77 -12.27 -7.63 -23.47
C ASN A 77 -13.22 -8.83 -23.55
N ILE A 78 -13.55 -9.45 -22.41
CA ILE A 78 -14.53 -10.54 -22.34
C ILE A 78 -15.93 -10.00 -22.68
N VAL A 79 -16.35 -8.90 -22.04
CA VAL A 79 -17.67 -8.30 -22.23
C VAL A 79 -17.88 -7.83 -23.66
N THR A 80 -16.94 -7.05 -24.22
CA THR A 80 -17.02 -6.54 -25.59
C THR A 80 -17.14 -7.67 -26.61
N ARG A 81 -16.44 -8.77 -26.39
CA ARG A 81 -16.44 -9.91 -27.30
C ARG A 81 -17.69 -10.79 -27.17
N GLN A 82 -18.24 -10.92 -25.97
CA GLN A 82 -19.54 -11.54 -25.76
C GLN A 82 -20.66 -10.73 -26.43
N MET A 83 -20.57 -9.40 -26.38
CA MET A 83 -21.52 -8.49 -27.04
C MET A 83 -21.41 -8.51 -28.57
N SER A 84 -20.26 -8.87 -29.15
CA SER A 84 -20.08 -8.98 -30.60
C SER A 84 -20.54 -10.32 -31.19
N HIS A 85 -21.08 -11.24 -30.39
CA HIS A 85 -21.47 -12.61 -30.79
C HIS A 85 -20.35 -13.40 -31.49
N GLU A 86 -19.10 -12.98 -31.35
CA GLU A 86 -17.95 -13.72 -31.87
C GLU A 86 -17.71 -14.96 -31.03
N ASN A 87 -17.59 -16.12 -31.68
CA ASN A 87 -17.29 -17.36 -30.99
C ASN A 87 -15.84 -17.31 -30.47
N ALA A 88 -15.67 -17.29 -29.15
CA ALA A 88 -14.36 -17.19 -28.53
C ALA A 88 -13.64 -18.54 -28.58
N GLY A 89 -12.68 -18.66 -29.49
CA GLY A 89 -11.80 -19.84 -29.58
C GLY A 89 -10.88 -20.01 -28.36
N GLY A 90 -10.31 -21.21 -28.19
CA GLY A 90 -9.49 -21.56 -27.03
C GLY A 90 -8.30 -20.62 -26.74
N PHE A 91 -7.66 -20.08 -27.78
CA PHE A 91 -6.55 -19.14 -27.64
C PHE A 91 -6.95 -17.84 -26.94
N PHE A 92 -8.16 -17.33 -27.20
CA PHE A 92 -8.66 -16.12 -26.52
C PHE A 92 -8.80 -16.36 -25.02
N TRP A 93 -9.43 -17.47 -24.63
CA TRP A 93 -9.62 -17.83 -23.23
C TRP A 93 -8.30 -18.08 -22.51
N GLN A 94 -7.33 -18.70 -23.18
CA GLN A 94 -5.99 -18.89 -22.64
C GLN A 94 -5.30 -17.55 -22.34
N LEU A 95 -5.42 -16.57 -23.24
CA LEU A 95 -4.84 -15.24 -23.04
C LEU A 95 -5.54 -14.46 -21.91
N GLN A 96 -6.87 -14.51 -21.82
CA GLN A 96 -7.59 -13.85 -20.72
C GLN A 96 -7.28 -14.49 -19.38
N ARG A 97 -7.18 -15.82 -19.33
CA ARG A 97 -6.78 -16.55 -18.13
C ARG A 97 -5.37 -16.17 -17.68
N GLN A 98 -4.39 -16.11 -18.59
CA GLN A 98 -3.03 -15.65 -18.25
C GLN A 98 -3.01 -14.23 -17.68
N LYS A 99 -3.84 -13.32 -18.22
CA LYS A 99 -3.96 -11.94 -17.70
C LYS A 99 -4.58 -11.91 -16.30
N LEU A 100 -5.56 -12.76 -16.02
CA LEU A 100 -6.20 -12.86 -14.71
C LEU A 100 -5.32 -13.58 -13.69
N ASP A 101 -4.57 -14.60 -14.10
CA ASP A 101 -3.60 -15.32 -13.27
C ASP A 101 -2.43 -14.41 -12.85
N ALA A 102 -2.16 -13.33 -13.60
CA ALA A 102 -1.17 -12.31 -13.26
C ALA A 102 -1.68 -11.28 -12.22
N VAL A 103 -2.96 -11.33 -11.85
CA VAL A 103 -3.54 -10.49 -10.80
C VAL A 103 -3.21 -11.09 -9.43
N LEU A 104 -3.06 -10.24 -8.41
CA LEU A 104 -2.87 -10.71 -7.03
C LEU A 104 -4.05 -11.57 -6.58
N THR A 105 -3.73 -12.61 -5.80
CA THR A 105 -4.73 -13.34 -5.03
C THR A 105 -5.45 -12.41 -4.04
N GLN A 106 -6.64 -12.81 -3.60
CA GLN A 106 -7.41 -12.05 -2.60
C GLN A 106 -6.60 -11.79 -1.33
N GLU A 107 -5.82 -12.76 -0.87
CA GLU A 107 -4.95 -12.62 0.30
C GLU A 107 -3.84 -11.59 0.07
N GLN A 108 -3.19 -11.63 -1.08
CA GLN A 108 -2.16 -10.65 -1.44
C GLN A 108 -2.74 -9.23 -1.60
N MET A 109 -3.97 -9.10 -2.11
CA MET A 109 -4.67 -7.83 -2.15
C MET A 109 -5.00 -7.32 -0.74
N SER A 110 -5.47 -8.18 0.16
CA SER A 110 -5.72 -7.83 1.56
C SER A 110 -4.46 -7.29 2.22
N VAL A 111 -3.34 -8.00 2.09
CA VAL A 111 -2.04 -7.57 2.62
C VAL A 111 -1.61 -6.21 2.05
N LEU A 112 -1.78 -6.00 0.74
CA LEU A 112 -1.43 -4.74 0.10
C LEU A 112 -2.27 -3.58 0.66
N GLU A 113 -3.57 -3.80 0.86
CA GLU A 113 -4.49 -2.81 1.43
C GLU A 113 -4.14 -2.50 2.89
N GLU A 114 -3.85 -3.52 3.71
CA GLU A 114 -3.43 -3.34 5.12
C GLU A 114 -2.11 -2.57 5.25
N GLU A 115 -1.13 -2.85 4.38
CA GLU A 115 0.15 -2.13 4.33
C GLU A 115 -0.05 -0.68 3.86
N ARG A 116 -0.94 -0.45 2.90
CA ARG A 116 -1.29 0.91 2.47
C ARG A 116 -1.95 1.69 3.60
N ASP A 117 -2.97 1.12 4.23
CA ASP A 117 -3.75 1.81 5.25
C ASP A 117 -2.88 2.14 6.46
N TRP A 118 -1.95 1.24 6.82
CA TRP A 118 -0.92 1.51 7.83
C TRP A 118 -0.08 2.75 7.50
N LEU A 119 0.48 2.81 6.29
CA LEU A 119 1.32 3.92 5.87
C LEU A 119 0.52 5.23 5.76
N GLN A 120 -0.69 5.19 5.20
CA GLN A 120 -1.56 6.36 5.11
C GLN A 120 -1.93 6.91 6.48
N ALA A 121 -2.26 6.02 7.44
CA ALA A 121 -2.56 6.44 8.80
C ALA A 121 -1.36 7.15 9.44
N ARG A 122 -0.14 6.61 9.29
CA ARG A 122 1.08 7.22 9.82
C ARG A 122 1.38 8.56 9.19
N GLN A 123 1.26 8.70 7.87
CA GLN A 123 1.42 9.99 7.19
C GLN A 123 0.42 11.01 7.74
N LYS A 124 -0.87 10.65 7.85
CA LYS A 124 -1.91 11.55 8.39
C LYS A 124 -1.61 12.01 9.82
N ILE A 125 -1.19 11.09 10.69
CA ILE A 125 -0.81 11.42 12.07
C ILE A 125 0.42 12.33 12.11
N ALA A 126 1.42 12.05 11.28
CA ALA A 126 2.60 12.89 11.19
C ALA A 126 2.26 14.32 10.73
N GLU A 127 1.27 14.47 9.84
CA GLU A 127 0.73 15.80 9.50
C GLU A 127 0.11 16.50 10.70
N GLU A 128 -0.71 15.81 11.49
CA GLU A 128 -1.28 16.35 12.73
C GLU A 128 -0.22 16.76 13.76
N LEU A 129 0.92 16.07 13.77
CA LEU A 129 2.04 16.31 14.68
C LEU A 129 3.07 17.34 14.15
N ASN A 130 2.82 17.94 12.98
CA ASN A 130 3.72 18.85 12.27
C ASN A 130 5.11 18.24 11.99
N LEU A 131 5.18 16.94 11.74
CA LEU A 131 6.42 16.23 11.38
C LEU A 131 6.62 16.17 9.86
N LYS A 132 6.57 17.33 9.19
CA LYS A 132 6.70 17.44 7.73
C LYS A 132 8.10 17.91 7.33
N SER A 133 8.64 17.37 6.23
CA SER A 133 9.84 17.89 5.56
C SER A 133 9.50 18.53 4.22
N GLU A 134 10.47 19.19 3.59
CA GLU A 134 10.33 19.69 2.21
C GLU A 134 10.05 18.57 1.20
N ASN A 135 10.49 17.34 1.51
CA ASN A 135 10.29 16.14 0.67
C ASN A 135 9.06 15.31 1.09
N TRP A 136 8.12 15.92 1.82
CA TRP A 136 6.93 15.27 2.33
C TRP A 136 6.05 14.70 1.20
N PHE A 137 5.53 13.49 1.43
CA PHE A 137 4.55 12.90 0.51
C PHE A 137 3.17 13.50 0.78
N ASP A 138 2.72 14.37 -0.12
CA ASP A 138 1.40 15.00 -0.03
C ASP A 138 0.30 14.04 -0.52
N LEU A 139 -0.42 13.46 0.44
CA LEU A 139 -1.57 12.57 0.20
C LEU A 139 -2.66 13.25 -0.65
N ASN A 140 -2.84 14.57 -0.53
CA ASN A 140 -3.92 15.27 -1.23
C ASN A 140 -3.61 15.49 -2.71
N LYS A 141 -2.33 15.62 -3.08
CA LYS A 141 -1.91 15.76 -4.49
C LYS A 141 -2.00 14.46 -5.29
N TRP A 142 -2.10 13.31 -4.62
CA TRP A 142 -2.14 12.00 -5.28
C TRP A 142 -3.54 11.52 -5.66
N HIS A 143 -4.58 12.09 -5.05
CA HIS A 143 -5.98 11.80 -5.37
C HIS A 143 -6.64 12.81 -6.32
N SER A 144 -5.88 13.79 -6.82
CA SER A 144 -6.30 14.76 -7.85
C SER A 144 -5.99 14.24 -9.25
#